data_AF-A0A1G9DDC9-F1
#
_entry.id   AF-A0A1G9DDC9-F1
#
_cell.length_a   1.000
_cell.length_b   1.000
_cell.length_c   1.000
_cell.angle_alpha   90.00
_cell.angle_beta   90.00
_cell.angle_gamma   90.00
#
_symmetry.space_group_name_H-M   'P 1'
#
loop_
_entity.id
_entity.type
_entity.pdbx_description
1 polymer ?
#
loop_
_entity_poly.entity_id
_entity_poly.type
_entity_poly.pdbx_seq_one_letter_code
_entity_poly.pdbx_strand_id
1 'polypeptide(L)'
;MSLDTLRREIGGLGTAEWTRWPHAYGSARDTPGHLAALLGDDCDAQRNAAAHFAGAIVHQSSVWPASPDAFGWLIRVLRERPPPGDVLTRCLGALAEAADYLGEVPAGTPVPELSCEARAWLTRFAETPDDGHDLVWEEFL
;
A
#
# COMPACT_ATOMS: atom_id res chain seq x y z
N MET A 1 18.12 -11.50 -1.82
CA MET A 1 17.47 -12.29 -0.73
C MET A 1 16.91 -13.56 -1.38
N SER A 2 16.68 -14.67 -0.70
CA SER A 2 16.00 -15.79 -1.37
C SER A 2 14.52 -15.45 -1.60
N LEU A 3 13.96 -15.80 -2.76
CA LEU A 3 12.53 -15.67 -3.06
C LEU A 3 11.67 -16.37 -1.98
N ASP A 4 12.15 -17.47 -1.42
CA ASP A 4 11.46 -18.20 -0.35
C ASP A 4 11.48 -17.45 0.99
N THR A 5 12.55 -16.69 1.26
CA THR A 5 12.60 -15.78 2.40
C THR A 5 11.57 -14.68 2.23
N LEU A 6 11.52 -14.04 1.05
CA LEU A 6 10.57 -12.96 0.77
C LEU A 6 9.11 -13.44 0.88
N ARG A 7 8.79 -14.63 0.36
CA ARG A 7 7.45 -15.23 0.49
C ARG A 7 7.04 -15.45 1.94
N ARG A 8 7.96 -15.96 2.76
CA ARG A 8 7.72 -16.19 4.19
C ARG A 8 7.48 -14.88 4.94
N GLU A 9 8.27 -13.86 4.63
CA GLU A 9 8.12 -12.54 5.24
C GLU A 9 6.79 -11.89 4.86
N ILE A 10 6.41 -11.92 3.58
CA ILE A 10 5.09 -11.41 3.14
C ILE A 10 3.96 -12.22 3.76
N GLY A 11 4.08 -13.54 3.85
CA GLY A 11 3.10 -14.39 4.54
C GLY A 11 3.03 -14.14 6.05
N GLY A 12 4.06 -13.50 6.62
CA GLY A 12 4.12 -13.07 8.01
C GLY A 12 3.63 -11.65 8.25
N LEU A 13 3.26 -10.91 7.21
CA LEU A 13 2.62 -9.60 7.36
C LEU A 13 1.25 -9.79 8.02
N GLY A 14 1.19 -9.49 9.31
CA GLY A 14 0.02 -9.71 10.13
C GLY A 14 -1.13 -8.82 9.67
N THR A 15 -2.31 -9.41 9.46
CA THR A 15 -3.52 -8.68 9.07
C THR A 15 -3.85 -7.54 10.04
N ALA A 16 -3.64 -7.75 11.34
CA ALA A 16 -3.92 -6.76 12.39
C ALA A 16 -3.01 -5.50 12.34
N GLU A 17 -1.83 -5.58 11.71
CA GLU A 17 -0.99 -4.40 11.52
C GLU A 17 -1.52 -3.55 10.36
N TRP A 18 -1.86 -4.23 9.26
CA TRP A 18 -2.36 -3.59 8.03
C TRP A 18 -3.80 -3.06 8.16
N THR A 19 -4.59 -3.53 9.13
CA THR A 19 -5.88 -2.94 9.46
C THR A 19 -5.78 -1.55 10.08
N ARG A 20 -4.60 -1.15 10.57
CA ARG A 20 -4.38 0.18 11.18
C ARG A 20 -4.11 1.26 10.15
N TRP A 21 -3.81 0.86 8.90
CA TRP A 21 -3.47 1.77 7.82
C TRP A 21 -4.59 1.82 6.79
N PRO A 22 -5.15 3.00 6.51
CA PRO A 22 -6.09 3.16 5.41
C PRO A 22 -5.39 3.23 4.05
N HIS A 23 -6.12 2.76 3.05
CA HIS A 23 -5.96 3.08 1.63
C HIS A 23 -7.29 3.64 1.09
N ALA A 24 -7.40 3.93 -0.21
CA ALA A 24 -8.55 4.63 -0.78
C ALA A 24 -9.93 3.98 -0.55
N TYR A 25 -9.96 2.67 -0.32
CA TYR A 25 -11.19 1.90 -0.12
C TYR A 25 -11.33 1.35 1.30
N GLY A 26 -10.74 2.01 2.30
CA GLY A 26 -10.78 1.57 3.71
C GLY A 26 -9.51 0.87 4.17
N SER A 27 -9.66 -0.18 4.99
CA SER A 27 -8.58 -0.98 5.61
C SER A 27 -7.60 -1.57 4.58
N ALA A 28 -6.30 -1.36 4.74
CA ALA A 28 -5.28 -1.93 3.85
C ALA A 28 -4.96 -3.42 4.13
N ARG A 29 -5.82 -4.15 4.85
CA ARG A 29 -5.59 -5.55 5.28
C ARG A 29 -5.36 -6.53 4.12
N ASP A 30 -5.84 -6.19 2.94
CA ASP A 30 -5.76 -6.97 1.70
C ASP A 30 -4.41 -6.80 0.97
N THR A 31 -3.68 -5.73 1.28
CA THR A 31 -2.44 -5.34 0.61
C THR A 31 -1.35 -6.43 0.70
N PRO A 32 -1.15 -7.12 1.84
CA PRO A 32 -0.26 -8.29 1.89
C PRO A 32 -0.63 -9.41 0.91
N GLY A 33 -1.93 -9.63 0.68
CA GLY A 33 -2.43 -10.60 -0.30
C GLY A 33 -2.05 -10.22 -1.73
N HIS A 34 -2.15 -8.94 -2.08
CA HIS A 34 -1.71 -8.42 -3.37
C HIS A 34 -0.18 -8.52 -3.54
N LEU A 35 0.60 -8.23 -2.50
CA LEU A 35 2.05 -8.45 -2.51
C LEU A 35 2.43 -9.91 -2.73
N ALA A 36 1.71 -10.84 -2.09
CA ALA A 36 1.91 -12.28 -2.28
C ALA A 36 1.55 -12.72 -3.71
N ALA A 37 0.46 -12.19 -4.28
CA ALA A 37 0.03 -12.49 -5.65
C ALA A 37 1.08 -12.08 -6.70
N LEU A 38 1.79 -10.96 -6.50
CA LEU A 38 2.90 -10.56 -7.37
C LEU A 38 4.05 -11.59 -7.39
N LEU A 39 4.22 -12.36 -6.30
CA LEU A 39 5.21 -13.44 -6.21
C LEU A 39 4.72 -14.80 -6.71
N GLY A 40 3.48 -14.88 -7.20
CA GLY A 40 2.89 -16.08 -7.79
C GLY A 40 3.17 -16.23 -9.29
N ASP A 41 2.50 -17.20 -9.90
CA ASP A 41 2.54 -17.47 -11.35
C ASP A 41 1.19 -17.17 -12.04
N ASP A 42 0.18 -16.78 -11.28
CA ASP A 42 -1.14 -16.43 -11.79
C ASP A 42 -1.13 -15.01 -12.35
N CYS A 43 -1.18 -14.90 -13.69
CA CYS A 43 -1.15 -13.64 -14.41
C CYS A 43 -2.32 -12.71 -14.03
N ASP A 44 -3.52 -13.23 -13.78
CA ASP A 44 -4.68 -12.40 -13.45
C ASP A 44 -4.58 -11.89 -12.01
N ALA A 45 -4.10 -12.74 -11.10
CA ALA A 45 -3.79 -12.31 -9.72
C ALA A 45 -2.71 -11.22 -9.70
N GLN A 46 -1.67 -11.34 -10.53
CA GLN A 46 -0.63 -10.32 -10.67
C GLN A 46 -1.16 -9.00 -11.23
N ARG A 47 -2.02 -9.04 -12.25
CA ARG A 47 -2.67 -7.84 -12.80
C ARG A 47 -3.56 -7.15 -11.77
N ASN A 48 -4.36 -7.92 -11.03
CA ASN A 48 -5.20 -7.39 -9.95
C ASN A 48 -4.35 -6.77 -8.84
N ALA A 49 -3.23 -7.40 -8.48
CA ALA A 49 -2.28 -6.82 -7.53
C ALA A 49 -1.68 -5.51 -8.04
N ALA A 50 -1.26 -5.42 -9.30
CA ALA A 50 -0.80 -4.15 -9.86
C ALA A 50 -1.92 -3.09 -9.95
N ALA A 51 -3.17 -3.50 -10.17
CA ALA A 51 -4.33 -2.62 -10.10
C ALA A 51 -4.59 -2.07 -8.70
N HIS A 52 -4.39 -2.89 -7.66
CA HIS A 52 -4.46 -2.45 -6.26
C HIS A 52 -3.49 -1.29 -5.97
N PHE A 53 -2.25 -1.39 -6.42
CA PHE A 53 -1.26 -0.31 -6.22
C PHE A 53 -1.64 1.00 -6.93
N ALA A 54 -2.20 0.90 -8.13
CA ALA A 54 -2.61 2.06 -8.93
C ALA A 54 -4.02 2.60 -8.61
N GLY A 55 -4.77 1.93 -7.72
CA GLY A 55 -6.17 2.29 -7.44
C GLY A 55 -6.49 2.46 -5.95
N ALA A 56 -5.84 1.69 -5.07
CA ALA A 56 -6.08 1.76 -3.63
C ALA A 56 -4.92 2.46 -2.91
N ILE A 57 -3.68 2.05 -3.20
CA ILE A 57 -2.48 2.59 -2.54
C ILE A 57 -2.14 3.99 -3.04
N VAL A 58 -2.27 4.21 -4.34
CA VAL A 58 -2.33 5.54 -4.94
C VAL A 58 -3.69 5.66 -5.59
N HIS A 59 -4.38 6.76 -5.35
CA HIS A 59 -5.70 6.99 -5.91
C HIS A 59 -5.90 8.45 -6.22
N GLN A 60 -6.32 8.74 -7.47
CA GLN A 60 -6.60 10.09 -7.95
C GLN A 60 -5.49 11.08 -7.61
N SER A 61 -4.24 10.69 -7.87
CA SER A 61 -3.06 11.51 -7.60
C SER A 61 -2.94 11.92 -6.12
N SER A 62 -3.31 11.03 -5.19
CA SER A 62 -3.01 11.14 -3.76
C SER A 62 -2.35 9.85 -3.28
N VAL A 63 -1.39 9.98 -2.35
CA VAL A 63 -0.81 8.84 -1.63
C VAL A 63 -1.53 8.63 -0.30
N TRP A 64 -1.76 7.38 0.05
CA TRP A 64 -2.50 7.00 1.26
C TRP A 64 -1.55 6.62 2.41
N PRO A 65 -2.01 6.62 3.66
CA PRO A 65 -1.18 6.25 4.80
C PRO A 65 -0.52 4.87 4.70
N ALA A 66 -1.14 3.91 4.01
CA ALA A 66 -0.53 2.60 3.74
C ALA A 66 0.60 2.62 2.68
N SER A 67 0.74 3.69 1.89
CA SER A 67 1.65 3.73 0.73
C SER A 67 3.13 3.53 1.06
N PRO A 68 3.72 4.14 2.11
CA PRO A 68 5.14 3.97 2.39
C PRO A 68 5.52 2.49 2.58
N ASP A 69 4.77 1.77 3.41
CA ASP A 69 5.01 0.35 3.68
C ASP A 69 4.69 -0.52 2.46
N ALA A 70 3.55 -0.26 1.79
CA ALA A 70 3.16 -0.99 0.59
C ALA A 70 4.21 -0.87 -0.52
N PHE A 71 4.73 0.34 -0.79
CA PHE A 71 5.77 0.56 -1.79
C PHE A 71 7.12 0.01 -1.37
N GLY A 72 7.47 0.07 -0.08
CA GLY A 72 8.66 -0.58 0.45
C GLY A 72 8.69 -2.08 0.13
N TRP A 73 7.57 -2.77 0.35
CA TRP A 73 7.41 -4.18 -0.02
C TRP A 73 7.36 -4.40 -1.53
N LEU A 74 6.65 -3.55 -2.28
CA LEU A 74 6.59 -3.65 -3.75
C LEU A 74 7.99 -3.60 -4.36
N ILE A 75 8.84 -2.65 -3.93
CA ILE A 75 10.21 -2.52 -4.43
C ILE A 75 11.01 -3.80 -4.16
N ARG A 76 10.83 -4.43 -3.00
CA ARG A 76 11.49 -5.71 -2.68
C ARG A 76 10.99 -6.84 -3.59
N VAL A 77 9.68 -6.90 -3.85
CA VAL A 77 9.06 -7.86 -4.78
C VAL A 77 9.62 -7.68 -6.20
N LEU A 78 9.57 -6.46 -6.74
CA LEU A 78 10.03 -6.16 -8.10
C LEU A 78 11.52 -6.47 -8.30
N ARG A 79 12.35 -6.26 -7.27
CA ARG A 79 13.79 -6.54 -7.31
C ARG A 79 14.12 -8.03 -7.32
N GLU A 80 13.39 -8.83 -6.54
CA GLU A 80 13.68 -10.26 -6.39
C GLU A 80 12.95 -11.11 -7.45
N ARG A 81 11.76 -10.67 -7.89
CA ARG A 81 10.96 -11.35 -8.91
C ARG A 81 10.17 -10.34 -9.75
N PRO A 82 10.78 -9.78 -10.82
CA PRO A 82 10.06 -8.93 -11.76
C PRO A 82 8.88 -9.70 -12.38
N PRO A 83 7.66 -9.16 -12.35
CA PRO A 83 6.50 -9.78 -12.99
C PRO A 83 6.55 -9.55 -14.52
N PRO A 84 5.59 -10.11 -15.30
CA PRO A 84 5.45 -9.82 -16.72
C PRO A 84 5.37 -8.32 -17.03
N GLY A 85 5.73 -7.94 -18.26
CA GLY A 85 5.95 -6.54 -18.64
C GLY A 85 4.76 -5.60 -18.39
N ASP A 86 3.54 -6.04 -18.66
CA ASP A 86 2.31 -5.26 -18.41
C ASP A 86 2.10 -4.99 -16.91
N VAL A 87 2.31 -6.01 -16.08
CA VAL A 87 2.23 -5.90 -14.62
C VAL A 87 3.34 -4.99 -14.08
N LEU A 88 4.58 -5.18 -14.57
CA LEU A 88 5.72 -4.37 -14.16
C LEU A 88 5.51 -2.90 -14.51
N THR A 89 5.08 -2.59 -15.73
CA THR A 89 4.76 -1.21 -16.16
C THR A 89 3.72 -0.58 -15.25
N ARG A 90 2.68 -1.33 -14.87
CA ARG A 90 1.63 -0.81 -13.99
C ARG A 90 2.14 -0.55 -12.55
N CYS A 91 2.95 -1.45 -12.00
CA CYS A 91 3.60 -1.23 -10.69
C CYS A 91 4.54 -0.02 -10.70
N LEU A 92 5.34 0.15 -11.75
CA LEU A 92 6.21 1.32 -11.92
C LEU A 92 5.40 2.60 -12.13
N GLY A 93 4.26 2.52 -12.82
CA GLY A 93 3.33 3.64 -12.97
C GLY A 93 2.79 4.14 -11.63
N ALA A 94 2.39 3.24 -10.73
CA ALA A 94 1.94 3.62 -9.39
C ALA A 94 3.06 4.29 -8.56
N LEU A 95 4.30 3.78 -8.67
CA LEU A 95 5.47 4.41 -8.05
C LEU A 95 5.75 5.81 -8.62
N ALA A 96 5.62 5.98 -9.94
CA ALA A 96 5.81 7.26 -10.60
C ALA A 96 4.72 8.27 -10.18
N GLU A 97 3.45 7.86 -10.12
CA GLU A 97 2.36 8.72 -9.67
C GLU A 97 2.55 9.16 -8.20
N ALA A 98 3.01 8.26 -7.33
CA ALA A 98 3.36 8.61 -5.95
C ALA A 98 4.52 9.61 -5.88
N ALA A 99 5.54 9.45 -6.74
CA ALA A 99 6.67 10.39 -6.82
C ALA A 99 6.21 11.77 -7.33
N ASP A 100 5.34 11.81 -8.33
CA ASP A 100 4.77 13.06 -8.85
C ASP A 100 3.94 13.80 -7.78
N TYR A 101 3.17 13.06 -6.96
CA TYR A 101 2.43 13.65 -5.84
C TYR A 101 3.33 14.25 -4.77
N LEU A 102 4.39 13.51 -4.38
CA LEU A 102 5.31 13.94 -3.33
C LEU A 102 6.22 15.08 -3.80
N GLY A 103 6.49 15.17 -5.10
CA GLY A 103 7.44 16.11 -5.67
C GLY A 103 8.87 15.87 -5.17
N GLU A 104 9.73 16.88 -5.37
CA GLU A 104 11.09 16.84 -4.82
C GLU A 104 11.05 17.04 -3.30
N VAL A 105 11.48 16.01 -2.56
CA VAL A 105 11.71 16.10 -1.12
C VAL A 105 13.22 16.22 -0.89
N PRO A 106 13.74 17.39 -0.45
CA PRO A 106 15.16 17.56 -0.20
C PRO A 106 15.70 16.51 0.78
N ALA A 107 16.92 16.04 0.50
CA ALA A 107 17.60 15.13 1.40
C ALA A 107 17.74 15.74 2.80
N GLY A 108 17.36 14.98 3.83
CA GLY A 108 17.39 15.46 5.22
C GLY A 108 16.15 16.25 5.65
N THR A 109 15.13 16.38 4.79
CA THR A 109 13.81 16.86 5.23
C THR A 109 13.33 16.00 6.41
N PRO A 110 13.08 16.58 7.60
CA PRO A 110 12.57 15.84 8.73
C PRO A 110 11.21 15.23 8.40
N VAL A 111 10.98 14.00 8.82
CA VAL A 111 9.64 13.39 8.74
C VAL A 111 8.72 14.21 9.65
N PRO A 112 7.64 14.81 9.13
CA PRO A 112 6.72 15.57 9.96
C PRO A 112 6.03 14.65 10.96
N GLU A 113 5.80 15.13 12.18
CA GLU A 113 4.91 14.44 13.10
C GLU A 113 3.45 14.63 12.68
N LEU A 114 2.65 13.58 12.83
CA LEU A 114 1.20 13.66 12.67
C LEU A 114 0.61 14.65 13.68
N SER A 115 -0.42 15.42 13.30
CA SER A 115 -1.16 16.25 14.27
C SER A 115 -1.87 15.36 15.30
N CYS A 116 -2.30 15.94 16.43
CA CYS A 116 -3.13 15.21 17.40
C CYS A 116 -4.44 14.72 16.77
N GLU A 117 -5.03 15.53 15.89
CA GLU A 117 -6.25 15.18 15.15
C GLU A 117 -6.01 14.00 14.20
N ALA A 118 -4.92 14.02 13.43
CA ALA A 118 -4.56 12.92 12.54
C ALA A 118 -4.29 11.61 13.31
N ARG A 119 -3.62 11.70 14.47
CA ARG A 119 -3.38 10.54 15.35
C ARG A 119 -4.68 9.99 15.96
N ALA A 120 -5.57 10.87 16.41
CA ALA A 120 -6.86 10.47 16.95
C ALA A 120 -7.73 9.81 15.88
N TRP A 121 -7.73 10.36 14.66
CA TRP A 121 -8.44 9.79 13.54
C TRP A 121 -7.91 8.41 13.16
N LEU A 122 -6.59 8.22 13.02
CA LEU A 122 -6.00 6.90 12.74
C LEU A 122 -6.31 5.87 13.83
N THR A 123 -6.38 6.30 15.10
CA THR A 123 -6.76 5.44 16.22
C THR A 123 -8.21 4.97 16.07
N ARG A 124 -9.15 5.91 15.83
CA ARG A 124 -10.56 5.57 15.60
C ARG A 124 -10.74 4.67 14.39
N PHE A 125 -10.06 4.97 13.28
CA PHE A 125 -10.08 4.16 12.08
C PHE A 125 -9.67 2.70 12.37
N ALA A 126 -8.55 2.51 13.07
CA ALA A 126 -8.03 1.19 13.41
C ALA A 126 -8.96 0.38 14.35
N GLU A 127 -9.78 1.06 15.17
CA GLU A 127 -10.76 0.43 16.06
C GLU A 127 -12.11 0.17 15.37
N THR A 128 -12.34 0.78 14.20
CA THR A 128 -13.59 0.63 13.46
C THR A 128 -13.57 -0.70 12.67
N PRO A 129 -14.63 -1.53 12.76
CA PRO A 129 -14.76 -2.72 11.91
C PRO A 129 -14.74 -2.38 10.42
N ASP A 130 -14.23 -3.28 9.58
CA ASP A 130 -14.05 -3.01 8.13
C ASP A 130 -15.36 -2.53 7.43
N ASP A 131 -16.53 -3.03 7.84
CA ASP A 131 -17.85 -2.63 7.31
C ASP A 131 -18.35 -1.26 7.80
N GLY A 132 -17.67 -0.67 8.78
CA GLY A 132 -17.94 0.68 9.29
C GLY A 132 -16.98 1.75 8.76
N HIS A 133 -16.00 1.40 7.91
CA HIS A 133 -14.98 2.35 7.45
C HIS A 133 -15.57 3.49 6.61
N ASP A 134 -16.62 3.23 5.83
CA ASP A 134 -17.34 4.26 5.05
C ASP A 134 -17.86 5.40 5.95
N LEU A 135 -18.29 5.09 7.17
CA LEU A 135 -18.79 6.08 8.14
C LEU A 135 -17.67 6.95 8.73
N VAL A 136 -16.44 6.43 8.80
CA VAL A 136 -15.26 7.18 9.27
C VAL A 136 -14.79 8.18 8.21
N TRP A 137 -15.05 7.89 6.94
CA TRP A 137 -14.72 8.76 5.81
C TRP A 137 -15.66 9.95 5.66
N GLU A 138 -16.97 9.75 5.85
CA GLU A 138 -17.98 10.82 5.73
C GLU A 138 -17.83 11.92 6.79
N GLU A 139 -17.24 11.63 7.95
CA GLU A 139 -16.99 12.62 9.01
C GLU A 139 -15.76 13.53 8.75
N PHE A 140 -15.01 13.31 7.65
CA PHE A 140 -13.78 14.04 7.31
C PHE A 140 -13.96 15.12 6.22
N LEU A 141 -15.14 15.16 5.56
CA LEU A 141 -15.54 16.17 4.56
C LEU A 141 -16.50 17.20 5.16
#